data_AF-A0A8H4B9X4-F1
#
_entry.id   AF-A0A8H4B9X4-F1
#
_cell.length_a   1.000
_cell.length_b   1.000
_cell.length_c   1.000
_cell.angle_alpha   90.00
_cell.angle_beta   90.00
_cell.angle_gamma   90.00
#
_symmetry.space_group_name_H-M   'P 1'
#
loop_
_entity.id
_entity.type
_entity.pdbx_description
1 polymer ?
#
loop_
_entity_poly.entity_id
_entity_poly.type
_entity_poly.pdbx_seq_one_letter_code
_entity_poly.pdbx_strand_id
1 'polypeptide(L)'
;MQYCLGIKLNQTFAGHAPSDKEWPPMNTEEKQSYYERLARMSRNPGWLQGHLKTLQDLYQEEPELDDTAFQAKFVDILPSHWTVCSLSLDVLNGDLYAVQLRAKEPPFAVKLPLDRASQRPANEAAVASDTVRYLDAVKELRAIIQGSDETITDSANCNHAGEIEAWWNKRKSLDVRLKKLLDTMDNQWFSGFKGLLTGRCQEYKEELVKFQKAMNEITFKTVNVAMATKLKVELSLAFCRVVVRLGRHPSQRDLDDVAYFALSCYEAQNIQMDYTKVDVKKLTEHIRLLITRYHERSVMAGVDSTKNIPNDHVILILDKHLQMFPLESMPVLRPQSVSRLPCLSFLRDRILYTQYHNSKEAYDDFGLTTTSEWTDLTVSKRSAFYVLNPGGDLKDTQKEFEPIFKGVPEWDGVIESMPMELQCKDALQSRDIYMYFGHSAGQAFMRGTTVRQLPNCAVSLLMGCSSGIMEAHGEFDLNGYVLNYMLAGSPAVVANLWDVTDRSIDKLTKYMLHSWGMLKKKSNEAPKSLVQAVSESRNQCKLGYLIGAAPVVYGIPVYLNHTQ
;
A
#
# COMPACT_ATOMS: atom_id res chain seq x y z
N MET A 1 -5.71 -1.87 -30.27
CA MET A 1 -6.78 -2.87 -30.19
C MET A 1 -6.23 -4.19 -30.73
N GLN A 2 -6.34 -5.26 -29.94
CA GLN A 2 -5.99 -6.67 -30.22
C GLN A 2 -4.53 -7.17 -30.33
N TYR A 3 -3.48 -6.34 -30.25
CA TYR A 3 -2.09 -6.83 -30.46
C TYR A 3 -1.06 -6.64 -29.31
N CYS A 4 -1.48 -6.37 -28.07
CA CYS A 4 -0.54 -6.23 -26.93
C CYS A 4 -0.70 -7.28 -25.80
N LEU A 5 -1.46 -8.35 -26.01
CA LEU A 5 -1.57 -9.48 -25.08
C LEU A 5 -1.08 -10.77 -25.75
N GLY A 6 0.10 -10.71 -26.35
CA GLY A 6 0.84 -11.89 -26.82
C GLY A 6 1.50 -12.65 -25.67
N ILE A 7 0.79 -12.86 -24.56
CA ILE A 7 1.18 -13.87 -23.58
C ILE A 7 0.97 -15.19 -24.32
N LYS A 8 2.05 -15.89 -24.66
CA LYS A 8 1.98 -17.32 -24.95
C LYS A 8 1.60 -18.03 -23.63
N LEU A 9 0.35 -17.88 -23.21
CA LEU A 9 -0.33 -18.95 -22.51
C LEU A 9 -0.17 -20.15 -23.42
N ASN A 10 0.39 -21.23 -22.89
CA ASN A 10 0.43 -22.52 -23.56
C ASN A 10 -0.93 -22.70 -24.26
N GLN A 11 -0.95 -22.92 -25.58
CA GLN A 11 -2.19 -22.89 -26.39
C GLN A 11 -3.25 -23.94 -25.95
N THR A 12 -2.90 -24.79 -24.99
CA THR A 12 -3.81 -25.68 -24.26
C THR A 12 -4.68 -24.97 -23.20
N PHE A 13 -4.38 -23.72 -22.81
CA PHE A 13 -5.07 -22.97 -21.76
C PHE A 13 -5.81 -21.74 -22.28
N ALA A 14 -6.61 -21.93 -23.33
CA ALA A 14 -7.57 -20.95 -23.78
C ALA A 14 -8.75 -20.82 -22.79
N GLY A 15 -8.53 -20.16 -21.66
CA GLY A 15 -9.57 -19.39 -20.93
C GLY A 15 -10.82 -20.11 -20.41
N HIS A 16 -10.85 -21.44 -20.31
CA HIS A 16 -11.97 -22.17 -19.72
C HIS A 16 -11.50 -22.88 -18.44
N ALA A 17 -12.19 -22.62 -17.32
CA ALA A 17 -12.00 -23.41 -16.11
C ALA A 17 -12.38 -24.88 -16.42
N PRO A 18 -11.62 -25.88 -15.93
CA PRO A 18 -11.93 -27.29 -16.16
C PRO A 18 -13.36 -27.62 -15.74
N SER A 19 -14.04 -28.47 -16.52
CA SER A 19 -15.37 -28.96 -16.12
C SER A 19 -15.27 -29.85 -14.87
N ASP A 20 -16.36 -30.04 -14.11
CA ASP A 20 -16.35 -30.89 -12.90
C ASP A 20 -15.84 -32.34 -13.15
N LYS A 21 -15.80 -32.77 -14.42
CA LYS A 21 -15.34 -34.08 -14.87
C LYS A 21 -13.84 -34.13 -15.21
N GLU A 22 -13.17 -32.98 -15.28
CA GLU A 22 -11.75 -32.84 -15.65
C GLU A 22 -10.83 -32.73 -14.42
N TRP A 23 -11.39 -32.68 -13.21
CA TRP A 23 -10.62 -32.72 -11.97
C TRP A 23 -10.09 -34.13 -11.68
N PRO A 24 -8.89 -34.27 -11.08
CA PRO A 24 -8.40 -35.55 -10.60
C PRO A 24 -9.40 -36.19 -9.62
N PRO A 25 -9.72 -37.49 -9.75
CA PRO A 25 -10.66 -38.14 -8.84
C PRO A 25 -10.05 -38.25 -7.43
N MET A 26 -10.71 -37.66 -6.42
CA MET A 26 -10.44 -38.00 -5.01
C MET A 26 -10.72 -39.48 -4.78
N ASN A 27 -9.92 -40.12 -3.92
CA ASN A 27 -10.33 -41.42 -3.38
C ASN A 27 -11.58 -41.24 -2.48
N THR A 28 -12.34 -42.32 -2.30
CA THR A 28 -13.67 -42.26 -1.65
C THR A 28 -13.59 -41.78 -0.20
N GLU A 29 -12.50 -42.08 0.51
CA GLU A 29 -12.27 -41.69 1.92
C GLU A 29 -11.93 -40.21 2.06
N GLU A 30 -11.07 -39.66 1.20
CA GLU A 30 -10.77 -38.24 1.12
C GLU A 30 -12.03 -37.44 0.81
N LYS A 31 -12.82 -37.92 -0.15
CA LYS A 31 -14.07 -37.29 -0.56
C LYS A 31 -15.10 -37.27 0.59
N GLN A 32 -15.21 -38.35 1.35
CA GLN A 32 -16.15 -38.46 2.47
C GLN A 32 -15.72 -37.62 3.68
N SER A 33 -14.45 -37.69 4.09
CA SER A 33 -13.86 -36.81 5.12
C SER A 33 -14.01 -35.33 4.75
N TYR A 34 -13.89 -35.01 3.46
CA TYR A 34 -14.03 -33.66 2.93
C TYR A 34 -15.48 -33.14 2.97
N TYR A 35 -16.47 -33.93 2.55
CA TYR A 35 -17.88 -33.54 2.68
C TYR A 35 -18.35 -33.43 4.13
N GLU A 36 -17.81 -34.24 5.04
CA GLU A 36 -18.07 -34.10 6.48
C GLU A 36 -17.51 -32.80 7.07
N ARG A 37 -16.33 -32.33 6.61
CA ARG A 37 -15.80 -31.01 6.97
C ARG A 37 -16.67 -29.87 6.42
N LEU A 38 -17.11 -29.95 5.16
CA LEU A 38 -18.05 -28.99 4.57
C LEU A 38 -19.40 -28.94 5.31
N ALA A 39 -19.89 -30.07 5.80
CA ALA A 39 -21.10 -30.15 6.61
C ALA A 39 -20.93 -29.54 8.02
N ARG A 40 -19.71 -29.47 8.55
CA ARG A 40 -19.38 -28.79 9.82
C ARG A 40 -19.13 -27.28 9.62
N MET A 41 -18.55 -26.90 8.48
CA MET A 41 -18.25 -25.51 8.12
C MET A 41 -19.45 -24.73 7.57
N SER A 42 -20.60 -25.38 7.36
CA SER A 42 -21.79 -24.74 6.78
C SER A 42 -22.44 -23.69 7.69
N ARG A 43 -21.95 -23.51 8.92
CA ARG A 43 -22.34 -22.41 9.80
C ARG A 43 -21.11 -21.59 10.18
N ASN A 44 -21.09 -20.35 9.73
CA ASN A 44 -20.11 -19.35 10.18
C ASN A 44 -20.11 -19.29 11.73
N PRO A 45 -18.95 -19.15 12.37
CA PRO A 45 -18.90 -19.01 13.83
C PRO A 45 -19.67 -17.76 14.28
N GLY A 46 -20.20 -17.78 15.51
CA GLY A 46 -21.11 -16.73 16.01
C GLY A 46 -20.52 -15.32 15.93
N TRP A 47 -19.23 -15.15 16.27
CA TRP A 47 -18.54 -13.87 16.15
C TRP A 47 -18.51 -13.33 14.70
N LEU A 48 -18.36 -14.21 13.70
CA LEU A 48 -18.32 -13.84 12.28
C LEU A 48 -19.72 -13.44 11.80
N GLN A 49 -20.77 -14.14 12.26
CA GLN A 49 -22.15 -13.74 11.97
C GLN A 49 -22.47 -12.36 12.56
N GLY A 50 -22.03 -12.09 13.80
CA GLY A 50 -22.17 -10.79 14.45
C GLY A 50 -21.46 -9.68 13.68
N HIS A 51 -20.20 -9.92 13.27
CA HIS A 51 -19.44 -9.00 12.43
C HIS A 51 -20.16 -8.69 11.12
N LEU A 52 -20.59 -9.71 10.36
CA LEU A 52 -21.27 -9.53 9.08
C LEU A 52 -22.59 -8.76 9.22
N LYS A 53 -23.35 -9.01 10.30
CA LYS A 53 -24.56 -8.25 10.61
C LYS A 53 -24.25 -6.77 10.87
N THR A 54 -23.23 -6.48 11.69
CA THR A 54 -22.78 -5.09 11.92
C THR A 54 -22.39 -4.39 10.63
N LEU A 55 -21.68 -5.07 9.72
CA LEU A 55 -21.34 -4.48 8.42
C LEU A 55 -22.59 -4.17 7.60
N GLN A 56 -23.55 -5.09 7.54
CA GLN A 56 -24.80 -4.88 6.82
C GLN A 56 -25.57 -3.65 7.33
N ASP A 57 -25.67 -3.49 8.65
CA ASP A 57 -26.33 -2.33 9.27
C ASP A 57 -25.58 -1.03 8.92
N LEU A 58 -24.24 -1.02 9.03
CA LEU A 58 -23.42 0.16 8.70
C LEU A 58 -23.52 0.55 7.22
N TYR A 59 -23.60 -0.41 6.30
CA TYR A 59 -23.75 -0.14 4.86
C TYR A 59 -25.11 0.47 4.51
N GLN A 60 -26.17 0.18 5.26
CA GLN A 60 -27.48 0.80 5.05
C GLN A 60 -27.49 2.27 5.47
N GLU A 61 -26.73 2.62 6.50
CA GLU A 61 -26.64 3.99 7.03
C GLU A 61 -25.60 4.86 6.28
N GLU A 62 -24.64 4.26 5.58
CA GLU A 62 -23.50 4.95 4.97
C GLU A 62 -23.84 6.10 4.02
N PRO A 63 -24.88 5.99 3.14
CA PRO A 63 -25.25 7.09 2.25
C PRO A 63 -25.77 8.35 2.95
N GLU A 64 -26.16 8.26 4.22
CA GLU A 64 -26.80 9.35 4.98
C GLU A 64 -25.88 9.97 6.05
N LEU A 65 -24.58 9.64 6.04
CA LEU A 65 -23.64 10.13 7.05
C LEU A 65 -23.33 11.62 6.88
N ASP A 66 -23.49 12.38 7.97
CA ASP A 66 -22.93 13.72 8.10
C ASP A 66 -21.43 13.68 8.49
N ASP A 67 -20.79 14.85 8.54
CA ASP A 67 -19.36 14.95 8.88
C ASP A 67 -19.02 14.39 10.27
N THR A 68 -19.94 14.52 11.24
CA THR A 68 -19.74 14.04 12.61
C THR A 68 -19.81 12.51 12.65
N ALA A 69 -20.79 11.94 11.96
CA ALA A 69 -20.97 10.51 11.83
C ALA A 69 -19.84 9.87 11.00
N PHE A 70 -19.35 10.55 9.94
CA PHE A 70 -18.17 10.14 9.19
C PHE A 70 -16.93 10.09 10.09
N GLN A 71 -16.66 11.17 10.84
CA GLN A 71 -15.55 11.20 11.79
C GLN A 71 -15.64 10.04 12.79
N ALA A 72 -16.80 9.82 13.41
CA ALA A 72 -16.99 8.79 14.41
C ALA A 72 -16.87 7.37 13.84
N LYS A 73 -17.48 7.09 12.67
CA LYS A 73 -17.61 5.73 12.11
C LYS A 73 -16.46 5.31 11.20
N PHE A 74 -15.64 6.24 10.70
CA PHE A 74 -14.49 5.93 9.83
C PHE A 74 -13.14 6.39 10.37
N VAL A 75 -13.07 7.59 10.94
CA VAL A 75 -11.78 8.21 11.31
C VAL A 75 -11.38 7.86 12.74
N ASP A 76 -12.31 7.96 13.70
CA ASP A 76 -12.02 7.76 15.12
C ASP A 76 -11.90 6.28 15.52
N ILE A 77 -12.35 5.37 14.66
CA ILE A 77 -12.11 3.92 14.82
C ILE A 77 -10.70 3.50 14.41
N LEU A 78 -9.93 4.38 13.73
CA LEU A 78 -8.58 4.04 13.29
C LEU A 78 -7.68 3.75 14.51
N PRO A 79 -6.82 2.72 14.45
CA PRO A 79 -5.79 2.53 15.47
C PRO A 79 -4.90 3.77 15.60
N SER A 80 -4.52 4.10 16.84
CA SER A 80 -3.82 5.36 17.14
C SER A 80 -2.42 5.46 16.51
N HIS A 81 -1.85 4.35 16.03
CA HIS A 81 -0.57 4.28 15.32
C HIS A 81 -0.72 4.28 13.79
N TRP A 82 -1.94 4.24 13.26
CA TRP A 82 -2.19 4.25 11.83
C TRP A 82 -2.38 5.67 11.29
N THR A 83 -2.02 5.85 10.02
CA THR A 83 -2.29 7.03 9.21
C THR A 83 -2.90 6.59 7.89
N VAL A 84 -4.04 7.16 7.51
CA VAL A 84 -4.66 6.89 6.20
C VAL A 84 -4.38 8.08 5.29
N CYS A 85 -3.96 7.81 4.06
CA CYS A 85 -3.77 8.82 3.02
C CYS A 85 -4.67 8.47 1.84
N SER A 86 -5.72 9.25 1.62
CA SER A 86 -6.55 9.17 0.42
C SER A 86 -5.99 10.08 -0.66
N LEU A 87 -5.73 9.52 -1.84
CA LEU A 87 -5.18 10.24 -2.99
C LEU A 87 -6.12 10.07 -4.20
N SER A 88 -6.53 11.19 -4.77
CA SER A 88 -7.40 11.23 -5.94
C SER A 88 -6.91 12.27 -6.94
N LEU A 89 -6.88 11.93 -8.21
CA LEU A 89 -6.33 12.75 -9.26
C LEU A 89 -7.42 13.22 -10.22
N ASP A 90 -7.55 14.54 -10.34
CA ASP A 90 -8.26 15.16 -11.44
C ASP A 90 -7.31 15.27 -12.65
N VAL A 91 -7.44 14.32 -13.57
CA VAL A 91 -6.61 14.24 -14.77
C VAL A 91 -6.83 15.42 -15.71
N LEU A 92 -8.04 16.00 -15.74
CA LEU A 92 -8.38 17.09 -16.65
C LEU A 92 -7.70 18.39 -16.24
N ASN A 93 -7.75 18.71 -14.94
CA ASN A 93 -7.14 19.91 -14.40
C ASN A 93 -5.68 19.71 -13.95
N GLY A 94 -5.22 18.46 -13.84
CA GLY A 94 -3.88 18.16 -13.35
C GLY A 94 -3.74 18.42 -11.84
N ASP A 95 -4.82 18.28 -11.09
CA ASP A 95 -4.88 18.51 -9.64
C ASP A 95 -4.89 17.19 -8.87
N LEU A 96 -3.96 17.03 -7.92
CA LEU A 96 -3.95 15.93 -6.96
C LEU A 96 -4.61 16.36 -5.64
N TYR A 97 -5.69 15.69 -5.26
CA TYR A 97 -6.32 15.83 -3.95
C TYR A 97 -5.71 14.80 -3.00
N ALA A 98 -5.16 15.27 -1.89
CA ALA A 98 -4.57 14.42 -0.87
C ALA A 98 -5.21 14.71 0.49
N VAL A 99 -5.73 13.66 1.14
CA VAL A 99 -6.40 13.74 2.44
C VAL A 99 -5.72 12.81 3.43
N GLN A 100 -5.25 13.35 4.54
CA GLN A 100 -4.72 12.57 5.66
C GLN A 100 -5.80 12.41 6.74
N LEU A 101 -6.03 11.17 7.17
CA LEU A 101 -6.95 10.82 8.26
C LEU A 101 -6.18 10.12 9.39
N ARG A 102 -6.48 10.55 10.61
CA ARG A 102 -5.86 10.09 11.85
C ARG A 102 -6.93 10.11 12.94
N ALA A 103 -7.03 9.04 13.73
CA ALA A 103 -8.00 8.98 14.82
C ALA A 103 -7.88 10.18 15.75
N LYS A 104 -9.05 10.75 16.13
CA LYS A 104 -9.22 11.89 17.02
C LYS A 104 -8.59 13.19 16.50
N GLU A 105 -8.31 13.26 15.20
CA GLU A 105 -7.83 14.45 14.51
C GLU A 105 -8.78 14.78 13.35
N PRO A 106 -9.03 16.07 13.07
CA PRO A 106 -9.82 16.45 11.90
C PRO A 106 -9.07 16.05 10.61
N PRO A 107 -9.79 15.65 9.55
CA PRO A 107 -9.20 15.38 8.24
C PRO A 107 -8.37 16.57 7.74
N PHE A 108 -7.16 16.30 7.26
CA PHE A 108 -6.32 17.32 6.61
C PHE A 108 -6.31 17.10 5.11
N ALA A 109 -6.97 17.99 4.36
CA ALA A 109 -7.09 17.91 2.92
C ALA A 109 -6.30 19.02 2.23
N VAL A 110 -5.61 18.68 1.14
CA VAL A 110 -4.90 19.64 0.28
C VAL A 110 -5.18 19.32 -1.20
N LYS A 111 -5.25 20.38 -2.01
CA LYS A 111 -5.26 20.30 -3.47
C LYS A 111 -3.89 20.74 -4.00
N LEU A 112 -3.25 19.86 -4.75
CA LEU A 112 -1.89 20.02 -5.25
C LEU A 112 -1.90 20.01 -6.78
N PRO A 113 -1.88 21.17 -7.45
CA PRO A 113 -1.65 21.22 -8.89
C PRO A 113 -0.29 20.61 -9.22
N LEU A 114 -0.25 19.63 -10.11
CA LEU A 114 0.97 18.87 -10.41
C LEU A 114 2.03 19.72 -11.11
N ASP A 115 1.62 20.81 -11.76
CA ASP A 115 2.50 21.74 -12.48
C ASP A 115 2.77 23.04 -11.72
N ARG A 116 2.34 23.15 -10.45
CA ARG A 116 2.45 24.38 -9.64
C ARG A 116 3.85 24.97 -9.54
N ALA A 117 4.89 24.14 -9.62
CA ALA A 117 6.28 24.61 -9.58
C ALA A 117 6.67 25.39 -10.84
N SER A 118 6.09 25.05 -11.99
CA SER A 118 6.33 25.72 -13.27
C SER A 118 5.60 27.05 -13.38
N GLN A 119 4.52 27.23 -12.62
CA GLN A 119 3.70 28.44 -12.59
C GLN A 119 4.26 29.53 -11.66
N ARG A 120 5.36 29.26 -10.95
CA ARG A 120 5.96 30.22 -10.01
C ARG A 120 6.65 31.37 -10.75
N PRO A 121 6.47 32.63 -10.32
CA PRO A 121 7.03 33.81 -11.01
C PRO A 121 8.56 33.82 -11.18
N ALA A 122 9.29 33.14 -10.29
CA ALA A 122 10.76 33.06 -10.35
C ALA A 122 11.30 32.04 -11.38
N ASN A 123 10.43 31.26 -12.04
CA ASN A 123 10.81 30.08 -12.84
C ASN A 123 10.56 30.21 -14.35
N GLU A 124 10.18 31.40 -14.86
CA GLU A 124 9.72 31.62 -16.23
C GLU A 124 10.68 31.15 -17.35
N ALA A 125 11.98 30.97 -17.08
CA ALA A 125 12.97 30.58 -18.10
C ALA A 125 13.60 29.18 -17.95
N ALA A 126 13.45 28.47 -16.81
CA ALA A 126 14.28 27.30 -16.49
C ALA A 126 13.54 25.98 -16.19
N VAL A 127 12.23 26.00 -15.91
CA VAL A 127 11.52 24.83 -15.34
C VAL A 127 10.46 24.20 -16.27
N ALA A 128 10.14 24.85 -17.41
CA ALA A 128 9.17 24.32 -18.37
C ALA A 128 9.53 22.92 -18.92
N SER A 129 10.82 22.55 -18.90
CA SER A 129 11.31 21.26 -19.42
C SER A 129 11.19 20.07 -18.45
N ASP A 130 10.98 20.31 -17.15
CA ASP A 130 11.21 19.27 -16.13
C ASP A 130 9.94 18.85 -15.39
N THR A 131 8.77 19.43 -15.70
CA THR A 131 7.51 19.13 -15.02
C THR A 131 6.93 17.81 -15.53
N VAL A 132 6.81 16.81 -14.65
CA VAL A 132 6.17 15.54 -14.96
C VAL A 132 4.67 15.64 -14.77
N ARG A 133 3.95 15.78 -15.88
CA ARG A 133 2.49 15.65 -15.87
C ARG A 133 2.09 14.19 -15.68
N TYR A 134 0.86 13.98 -15.23
CA TYR A 134 0.32 12.64 -15.03
C TYR A 134 0.44 11.74 -16.28
N LEU A 135 0.05 12.24 -17.46
CA LEU A 135 0.08 11.46 -18.70
C LEU A 135 1.50 11.06 -19.09
N ASP A 136 2.49 11.91 -18.83
CA ASP A 136 3.90 11.61 -19.07
C ASP A 136 4.41 10.52 -18.13
N ALA A 137 4.04 10.59 -16.84
CA ALA A 137 4.35 9.55 -15.85
C ALA A 137 3.72 8.20 -16.22
N VAL A 138 2.45 8.19 -16.65
CA VAL A 138 1.76 6.98 -17.11
C VAL A 138 2.46 6.39 -18.33
N LYS A 139 2.81 7.23 -19.31
CA LYS A 139 3.51 6.80 -20.53
C LYS A 139 4.86 6.18 -20.21
N GLU A 140 5.65 6.82 -19.33
CA GLU A 140 6.96 6.30 -18.92
C GLU A 140 6.81 4.99 -18.14
N LEU A 141 5.87 4.90 -17.19
CA LEU A 141 5.62 3.66 -16.44
C LEU A 141 5.24 2.51 -17.38
N ARG A 142 4.33 2.74 -18.33
CA ARG A 142 3.95 1.72 -19.32
C ARG A 142 5.13 1.30 -20.20
N ALA A 143 5.96 2.24 -20.64
CA ALA A 143 7.15 1.94 -21.43
C ALA A 143 8.20 1.14 -20.65
N ILE A 144 8.32 1.38 -19.33
CA ILE A 144 9.20 0.60 -18.45
C ILE A 144 8.66 -0.83 -18.29
N ILE A 145 7.37 -0.99 -17.99
CA ILE A 145 6.72 -2.30 -17.81
C ILE A 145 6.81 -3.10 -19.10
N GLN A 146 6.41 -2.53 -20.23
CA GLN A 146 6.53 -3.18 -21.54
C GLN A 146 7.97 -3.63 -21.83
N GLY A 147 8.95 -2.76 -21.58
CA GLY A 147 10.36 -3.13 -21.74
C GLY A 147 10.83 -4.23 -20.78
N SER A 148 10.21 -4.36 -19.61
CA SER A 148 10.46 -5.48 -18.69
C SER A 148 9.87 -6.77 -19.25
N ASP A 149 8.63 -6.73 -19.72
CA ASP A 149 7.92 -7.89 -20.26
C ASP A 149 8.65 -8.47 -21.47
N GLU A 150 9.13 -7.61 -22.38
CA GLU A 150 9.98 -7.98 -23.52
C GLU A 150 11.24 -8.74 -23.05
N THR A 151 11.89 -8.28 -21.99
CA THR A 151 13.06 -9.01 -21.45
C THR A 151 12.69 -10.33 -20.80
N ILE A 152 11.47 -10.49 -20.27
CA ILE A 152 11.03 -11.79 -19.71
C ILE A 152 10.80 -12.77 -20.85
N THR A 153 10.14 -12.35 -21.94
CA THR A 153 9.91 -13.19 -23.12
C THR A 153 11.20 -13.58 -23.84
N ASP A 154 12.18 -12.66 -23.92
CA ASP A 154 13.44 -12.90 -24.63
C ASP A 154 14.45 -13.73 -23.83
N SER A 155 14.18 -13.99 -22.54
CA SER A 155 15.11 -14.70 -21.65
C SER A 155 15.48 -16.10 -22.16
N ALA A 156 14.55 -16.79 -22.85
CA ALA A 156 14.79 -18.11 -23.44
C ALA A 156 15.78 -18.08 -24.63
N ASN A 157 15.96 -16.92 -25.26
CA ASN A 157 16.83 -16.75 -26.42
C ASN A 157 18.24 -16.28 -26.04
N CYS A 158 18.46 -15.86 -24.78
CA CYS A 158 19.74 -15.36 -24.28
C CYS A 158 20.68 -16.50 -23.86
N ASN A 159 21.39 -17.09 -24.82
CA ASN A 159 22.25 -18.26 -24.57
C ASN A 159 23.74 -17.93 -24.57
N HIS A 160 24.15 -16.82 -25.22
CA HIS A 160 25.53 -16.40 -25.30
C HIS A 160 25.87 -15.32 -24.25
N ALA A 161 27.13 -15.28 -23.81
CA ALA A 161 27.58 -14.37 -22.74
C ALA A 161 27.26 -12.88 -23.02
N GLY A 162 27.44 -12.43 -24.27
CA GLY A 162 27.11 -11.04 -24.66
C GLY A 162 25.62 -10.73 -24.64
N GLU A 163 24.76 -11.70 -24.97
CA GLU A 163 23.30 -11.56 -24.93
C GLU A 163 22.81 -11.48 -23.48
N ILE A 164 23.36 -12.33 -22.61
CA ILE A 164 23.07 -12.31 -21.17
C ILE A 164 23.49 -10.96 -20.55
N GLU A 165 24.65 -10.43 -20.94
CA GLU A 165 25.11 -9.12 -20.50
C GLU A 165 24.18 -7.99 -20.99
N ALA A 166 23.83 -7.99 -22.28
CA ALA A 166 22.91 -7.01 -22.85
C ALA A 166 21.52 -7.05 -22.17
N TRP A 167 21.00 -8.25 -21.91
CA TRP A 167 19.76 -8.48 -21.18
C TRP A 167 19.79 -7.86 -19.77
N TRP A 168 20.86 -8.14 -19.02
CA TRP A 168 21.04 -7.55 -17.68
C TRP A 168 21.19 -6.04 -17.72
N ASN A 169 21.92 -5.49 -18.71
CA ASN A 169 22.10 -4.05 -18.86
C ASN A 169 20.78 -3.35 -19.20
N LYS A 170 19.95 -3.94 -20.07
CA LYS A 170 18.60 -3.44 -20.34
C LYS A 170 17.73 -3.40 -19.08
N ARG A 171 17.70 -4.49 -18.30
CA ARG A 171 16.90 -4.54 -17.06
C ARG A 171 17.40 -3.57 -15.99
N LYS A 172 18.73 -3.40 -15.83
CA LYS A 172 19.31 -2.37 -14.95
C LYS A 172 18.92 -0.96 -15.39
N SER A 173 18.90 -0.68 -16.70
CA SER A 173 18.45 0.61 -17.22
C SER A 173 16.97 0.88 -16.91
N LEU A 174 16.11 -0.13 -17.06
CA LEU A 174 14.69 -0.04 -16.71
C LEU A 174 14.47 0.19 -15.20
N ASP A 175 15.25 -0.49 -14.35
CA ASP A 175 15.23 -0.30 -12.89
C ASP A 175 15.58 1.14 -12.49
N VAL A 176 16.65 1.71 -13.09
CA VAL A 176 17.06 3.10 -12.86
C VAL A 176 16.00 4.09 -13.37
N ARG A 177 15.37 3.83 -14.52
CA ARG A 177 14.28 4.65 -15.04
C ARG A 177 13.08 4.66 -14.10
N LEU A 178 12.68 3.50 -13.57
CA LEU A 178 11.58 3.42 -12.60
C LEU A 178 11.91 4.17 -11.31
N LYS A 179 13.13 4.02 -10.78
CA LYS A 179 13.60 4.81 -9.65
C LYS A 179 13.47 6.31 -9.92
N LYS A 180 13.98 6.78 -11.07
CA LYS A 180 13.93 8.19 -11.45
C LYS A 180 12.49 8.70 -11.55
N LEU A 181 11.58 7.91 -12.11
CA LEU A 181 10.16 8.27 -12.21
C LEU A 181 9.56 8.50 -10.81
N LEU A 182 9.77 7.57 -9.88
CA LEU A 182 9.25 7.67 -8.51
C LEU A 182 9.90 8.81 -7.71
N ASP A 183 11.21 9.02 -7.86
CA ASP A 183 11.92 10.17 -7.29
C ASP A 183 11.32 11.49 -7.81
N THR A 184 10.92 11.52 -9.08
CA THR A 184 10.35 12.71 -9.70
C THR A 184 8.92 12.97 -9.20
N MET A 185 8.08 11.93 -9.10
CA MET A 185 6.74 12.03 -8.51
C MET A 185 6.82 12.54 -7.05
N ASP A 186 7.71 11.96 -6.24
CA ASP A 186 7.96 12.38 -4.85
C ASP A 186 8.34 13.86 -4.76
N ASN A 187 9.29 14.30 -5.58
CA ASN A 187 9.83 15.66 -5.56
C ASN A 187 8.96 16.72 -6.26
N GLN A 188 8.09 16.34 -7.20
CA GLN A 188 7.29 17.30 -7.98
C GLN A 188 5.82 17.31 -7.59
N TRP A 189 5.21 16.13 -7.39
CA TRP A 189 3.80 16.05 -7.07
C TRP A 189 3.57 16.40 -5.60
N PHE A 190 4.39 15.85 -4.70
CA PHE A 190 4.23 16.06 -3.25
C PHE A 190 5.12 17.18 -2.72
N SER A 191 6.43 17.17 -3.02
CA SER A 191 7.39 18.21 -2.58
C SER A 191 7.22 18.63 -1.11
N GLY A 192 6.86 19.89 -0.83
CA GLY A 192 6.66 20.42 0.53
C GLY A 192 5.56 19.72 1.34
N PHE A 193 4.76 18.87 0.70
CA PHE A 193 3.66 18.09 1.28
C PHE A 193 3.97 16.61 1.46
N LYS A 194 5.22 16.15 1.24
CA LYS A 194 5.63 14.75 1.49
C LYS A 194 5.29 14.28 2.91
N GLY A 195 5.30 15.19 3.88
CA GLY A 195 4.91 14.90 5.27
C GLY A 195 3.49 14.32 5.41
N LEU A 196 2.60 14.59 4.45
CA LEU A 196 1.24 14.02 4.38
C LEU A 196 1.27 12.50 4.23
N LEU A 197 2.28 11.97 3.54
CA LEU A 197 2.47 10.52 3.30
C LEU A 197 3.25 9.82 4.42
N THR A 198 3.54 10.51 5.53
CA THR A 198 4.34 9.93 6.62
C THR A 198 3.46 9.35 7.73
N GLY A 199 3.90 8.20 8.25
CA GLY A 199 3.36 7.58 9.45
C GLY A 199 3.56 8.46 10.69
N ARG A 200 3.00 8.02 11.80
CA ARG A 200 3.04 8.78 13.05
C ARG A 200 4.43 8.75 13.67
N CYS A 201 4.84 9.86 14.28
CA CYS A 201 6.03 9.98 15.10
C CYS A 201 5.65 10.49 16.50
N GLN A 202 6.59 10.47 17.44
CA GLN A 202 6.40 11.21 18.67
C GLN A 202 6.39 12.71 18.35
N GLU A 203 5.39 13.42 18.87
CA GLU A 203 5.21 14.85 18.62
C GLU A 203 5.52 15.65 19.88
N TYR A 204 6.42 16.65 19.77
CA TYR A 204 6.59 17.63 20.83
C TYR A 204 5.55 18.74 20.69
N LYS A 205 4.34 18.47 21.20
CA LYS A 205 3.14 19.30 21.00
C LYS A 205 3.35 20.79 21.30
N GLU A 206 4.02 21.10 22.41
CA GLU A 206 4.28 22.50 22.80
C GLU A 206 5.17 23.23 21.80
N GLU A 207 6.22 22.56 21.30
CA GLU A 207 7.11 23.16 20.31
C GLU A 207 6.45 23.24 18.93
N LEU A 208 5.54 22.31 18.60
CA LEU A 208 4.77 22.40 17.35
C LEU A 208 3.85 23.64 17.34
N VAL A 209 3.20 23.96 18.47
CA VAL A 209 2.40 25.19 18.60
C VAL A 209 3.28 26.44 18.52
N LYS A 210 4.48 26.43 19.11
CA LYS A 210 5.45 27.53 18.96
C LYS A 210 5.93 27.68 17.51
N PHE A 211 6.17 26.56 16.83
CA PHE A 211 6.52 26.53 15.41
C PHE A 211 5.39 27.14 14.56
N GLN A 212 4.13 26.76 14.79
CA GLN A 212 2.96 27.35 14.10
C GLN A 212 2.89 28.87 14.30
N LYS A 213 3.03 29.35 15.54
CA LYS A 213 3.04 30.79 15.84
C LYS A 213 4.18 31.51 15.11
N ALA A 214 5.37 30.93 15.11
CA ALA A 214 6.53 31.50 14.42
C ALA A 214 6.34 31.51 12.89
N MET A 215 5.80 30.44 12.31
CA MET A 215 5.45 30.36 10.89
C MET A 215 4.45 31.45 10.49
N ASN A 216 3.38 31.63 11.28
CA ASN A 216 2.41 32.70 11.07
C ASN A 216 3.06 34.09 11.12
N GLU A 217 3.96 34.31 12.09
CA GLU A 217 4.64 35.58 12.27
C GLU A 217 5.61 35.91 11.12
N ILE A 218 6.44 34.96 10.69
CA ILE A 218 7.39 35.20 9.59
C ILE A 218 6.65 35.42 8.26
N THR A 219 5.59 34.66 7.99
CA THR A 219 4.79 34.82 6.77
C THR A 219 4.07 36.17 6.80
N PHE A 220 3.44 36.53 7.93
CA PHE A 220 2.81 37.84 8.09
C PHE A 220 3.80 38.99 7.88
N LYS A 221 5.00 38.94 8.48
CA LYS A 221 6.03 39.98 8.29
C LYS A 221 6.42 40.12 6.82
N THR A 222 6.62 39.01 6.13
CA THR A 222 6.95 39.01 4.70
C THR A 222 5.84 39.65 3.88
N VAL A 223 4.58 39.25 4.11
CA VAL A 223 3.43 39.81 3.38
C VAL A 223 3.17 41.27 3.75
N ASN A 224 3.31 41.66 5.01
CA ASN A 224 3.13 43.04 5.48
C ASN A 224 4.17 43.98 4.84
N VAL A 225 5.44 43.58 4.77
CA VAL A 225 6.49 44.37 4.12
C VAL A 225 6.19 44.55 2.63
N ALA A 226 5.73 43.50 1.96
CA ALA A 226 5.52 43.54 0.53
C ALA A 226 4.19 44.23 0.13
N MET A 227 3.10 44.01 0.88
CA MET A 227 1.73 44.42 0.53
C MET A 227 1.14 45.50 1.44
N ALA A 228 1.85 45.93 2.50
CA ALA A 228 1.36 46.88 3.51
C ALA A 228 0.04 46.46 4.22
N THR A 229 -0.33 45.17 4.17
CA THR A 229 -1.54 44.64 4.80
C THR A 229 -1.38 44.41 6.30
N LYS A 230 -2.45 44.64 7.08
CA LYS A 230 -2.51 44.31 8.52
C LYS A 230 -3.23 42.98 8.79
N LEU A 231 -3.78 42.34 7.77
CA LEU A 231 -4.48 41.06 7.93
C LEU A 231 -3.48 39.99 8.33
N LYS A 232 -3.83 39.19 9.35
CA LYS A 232 -3.08 38.01 9.76
C LYS A 232 -3.85 36.77 9.34
N VAL A 233 -3.17 35.85 8.67
CA VAL A 233 -3.71 34.53 8.34
C VAL A 233 -3.08 33.50 9.24
N GLU A 234 -3.91 32.63 9.82
CA GLU A 234 -3.47 31.53 10.66
C GLU A 234 -3.32 30.25 9.84
N LEU A 235 -2.09 29.74 9.73
CA LEU A 235 -1.82 28.43 9.16
C LEU A 235 -2.25 27.34 10.14
N SER A 236 -2.89 26.29 9.64
CA SER A 236 -3.40 25.20 10.49
C SER A 236 -2.26 24.39 11.14
N LEU A 237 -2.51 23.87 12.35
CA LEU A 237 -1.55 23.02 13.05
C LEU A 237 -1.24 21.73 12.25
N ALA A 238 -2.23 21.21 11.52
CA ALA A 238 -2.06 20.05 10.64
C ALA A 238 -1.08 20.34 9.49
N PHE A 239 -1.16 21.52 8.86
CA PHE A 239 -0.18 21.93 7.85
C PHE A 239 1.22 22.04 8.47
N CYS A 240 1.36 22.70 9.61
CA CYS A 240 2.65 22.81 10.31
C CYS A 240 3.24 21.43 10.66
N ARG A 241 2.39 20.47 11.04
CA ARG A 241 2.80 19.08 11.26
C ARG A 241 3.34 18.44 9.98
N VAL A 242 2.67 18.61 8.84
CA VAL A 242 3.16 18.12 7.54
C VAL A 242 4.53 18.73 7.20
N VAL A 243 4.72 20.03 7.46
CA VAL A 243 5.99 20.72 7.18
C VAL A 243 7.15 20.17 8.02
N VAL A 244 6.97 20.00 9.34
CA VAL A 244 8.07 19.44 10.19
C VAL A 244 8.36 17.97 9.87
N ARG A 245 7.44 17.26 9.20
CA ARG A 245 7.65 15.89 8.72
C ARG A 245 8.48 15.81 7.44
N LEU A 246 8.91 16.92 6.86
CA LEU A 246 9.98 16.94 5.84
C LEU A 246 11.37 16.57 6.42
N GLY A 247 11.50 16.52 7.75
CA GLY A 247 12.73 16.18 8.45
C GLY A 247 13.64 17.38 8.71
N ARG A 248 14.81 17.12 9.28
CA ARG A 248 15.74 18.18 9.75
C ARG A 248 16.33 19.04 8.63
N HIS A 249 16.44 18.49 7.44
CA HIS A 249 17.12 19.11 6.30
C HIS A 249 16.27 18.99 5.03
N PRO A 250 15.11 19.67 4.99
CA PRO A 250 14.28 19.69 3.80
C PRO A 250 15.04 20.29 2.61
N SER A 251 14.74 19.81 1.40
CA SER A 251 15.36 20.36 0.19
C SER A 251 14.89 21.79 -0.07
N GLN A 252 15.64 22.56 -0.87
CA GLN A 252 15.21 23.91 -1.26
C GLN A 252 13.85 23.87 -1.97
N ARG A 253 13.62 22.85 -2.82
CA ARG A 253 12.36 22.68 -3.54
C ARG A 253 11.16 22.53 -2.59
N ASP A 254 11.33 21.72 -1.54
CA ASP A 254 10.29 21.48 -0.55
C ASP A 254 9.99 22.77 0.24
N LEU A 255 11.03 23.53 0.61
CA LEU A 255 10.89 24.81 1.30
C LEU A 255 10.22 25.87 0.43
N ASP A 256 10.56 25.93 -0.86
CA ASP A 256 9.90 26.82 -1.81
C ASP A 256 8.40 26.50 -1.85
N ASP A 257 8.02 25.22 -1.96
CA ASP A 257 6.60 24.80 -2.01
C ASP A 257 5.84 25.17 -0.73
N VAL A 258 6.45 24.99 0.44
CA VAL A 258 5.89 25.43 1.73
C VAL A 258 5.72 26.94 1.78
N ALA A 259 6.71 27.71 1.31
CA ALA A 259 6.67 29.16 1.29
C ALA A 259 5.56 29.69 0.36
N TYR A 260 5.49 29.19 -0.87
CA TYR A 260 4.44 29.58 -1.82
C TYR A 260 3.04 29.21 -1.32
N PHE A 261 2.86 28.04 -0.69
CA PHE A 261 1.57 27.70 -0.08
C PHE A 261 1.21 28.63 1.08
N ALA A 262 2.17 28.99 1.94
CA ALA A 262 1.91 29.93 3.02
C ALA A 262 1.49 31.32 2.51
N LEU A 263 2.05 31.76 1.37
CA LEU A 263 1.66 33.00 0.70
C LEU A 263 0.29 32.87 0.03
N SER A 264 -0.03 31.74 -0.61
CA SER A 264 -1.35 31.53 -1.23
C SER A 264 -2.51 31.50 -0.23
N CYS A 265 -2.23 31.19 1.04
CA CYS A 265 -3.21 31.36 2.12
C CYS A 265 -3.65 32.83 2.29
N TYR A 266 -2.80 33.81 1.97
CA TYR A 266 -3.17 35.23 1.95
C TYR A 266 -3.94 35.60 0.67
N GLU A 267 -3.56 35.02 -0.47
CA GLU A 267 -4.31 35.17 -1.73
C GLU A 267 -5.75 34.69 -1.59
N ALA A 268 -5.97 33.58 -0.88
CA ALA A 268 -7.30 33.07 -0.54
C ALA A 268 -8.14 34.03 0.32
N GLN A 269 -7.50 35.00 0.98
CA GLN A 269 -8.16 36.10 1.71
C GLN A 269 -8.29 37.38 0.87
N ASN A 270 -8.21 37.26 -0.46
CA ASN A 270 -8.28 38.35 -1.44
C ASN A 270 -7.12 39.35 -1.36
N ILE A 271 -5.94 38.95 -0.87
CA ILE A 271 -4.72 39.77 -0.92
C ILE A 271 -3.96 39.45 -2.19
N GLN A 272 -3.94 40.41 -3.12
CA GLN A 272 -3.18 40.29 -4.37
C GLN A 272 -1.68 40.36 -4.09
N MET A 273 -0.96 39.26 -4.33
CA MET A 273 0.48 39.17 -4.05
C MET A 273 1.32 39.66 -5.23
N ASP A 274 2.12 40.70 -5.01
CA ASP A 274 3.19 41.12 -5.92
C ASP A 274 4.51 40.40 -5.55
N TYR A 275 4.76 39.27 -6.20
CA TYR A 275 5.94 38.42 -5.97
C TYR A 275 7.28 39.11 -6.29
N THR A 276 7.29 40.23 -7.02
CA THR A 276 8.53 41.00 -7.25
C THR A 276 9.04 41.70 -5.98
N LYS A 277 8.14 41.96 -5.02
CA LYS A 277 8.44 42.58 -3.73
C LYS A 277 8.61 41.57 -2.60
N VAL A 278 8.27 40.31 -2.83
CA VAL A 278 8.35 39.25 -1.82
C VAL A 278 9.73 38.63 -1.83
N ASP A 279 10.46 38.74 -0.73
CA ASP A 279 11.73 38.04 -0.53
C ASP A 279 11.47 36.57 -0.14
N VAL A 280 11.12 35.75 -1.13
CA VAL A 280 10.84 34.32 -0.96
C VAL A 280 12.08 33.59 -0.44
N LYS A 281 13.28 33.95 -0.89
CA LYS A 281 14.53 33.33 -0.42
C LYS A 281 14.68 33.50 1.09
N LYS A 282 14.53 34.72 1.60
CA LYS A 282 14.57 34.98 3.04
C LYS A 282 13.47 34.25 3.80
N LEU A 283 12.26 34.15 3.23
CA LEU A 283 11.19 33.36 3.83
C LEU A 283 11.58 31.87 3.94
N THR A 284 12.14 31.27 2.88
CA THR A 284 12.58 29.87 2.90
C THR A 284 13.72 29.60 3.90
N GLU A 285 14.67 30.53 4.05
CA GLU A 285 15.72 30.43 5.07
C GLU A 285 15.14 30.47 6.48
N HIS A 286 14.19 31.36 6.75
CA HIS A 286 13.51 31.40 8.04
C HIS A 286 12.72 30.11 8.31
N ILE A 287 11.97 29.60 7.33
CA ILE A 287 11.25 28.31 7.46
C ILE A 287 12.22 27.19 7.79
N ARG A 288 13.37 27.10 7.09
CA ARG A 288 14.41 26.11 7.38
C ARG A 288 14.89 26.22 8.83
N LEU A 289 15.20 27.42 9.31
CA LEU A 289 15.62 27.65 10.69
C LEU A 289 14.56 27.22 11.71
N LEU A 290 13.28 27.48 11.43
CA LEU A 290 12.17 27.06 12.30
C LEU A 290 12.04 25.52 12.36
N ILE A 291 12.18 24.83 11.23
CA ILE A 291 12.14 23.36 11.17
C ILE A 291 13.30 22.76 11.95
N THR A 292 14.53 23.26 11.74
CA THR A 292 15.72 22.83 12.49
C THR A 292 15.51 23.03 13.99
N ARG A 293 15.04 24.21 14.40
CA ARG A 293 14.77 24.52 15.81
C ARG A 293 13.75 23.58 16.43
N TYR A 294 12.66 23.26 15.72
CA TYR A 294 11.64 22.33 16.21
C TYR A 294 12.26 20.96 16.54
N HIS A 295 13.06 20.42 15.63
CA HIS A 295 13.71 19.12 15.83
C HIS A 295 14.78 19.16 16.94
N GLU A 296 15.61 20.20 17.00
CA GLU A 296 16.61 20.36 18.06
C GLU A 296 15.94 20.43 19.45
N ARG A 297 14.88 21.22 19.57
CA ARG A 297 14.11 21.34 20.82
C ARG A 297 13.39 20.06 21.19
N SER A 298 12.89 19.30 20.20
CA SER A 298 12.33 17.96 20.43
C SER A 298 13.38 17.02 21.01
N VAL A 299 14.59 16.99 20.42
CA VAL A 299 15.69 16.15 20.91
C VAL A 299 16.12 16.55 22.32
N MET A 300 16.22 17.85 22.61
CA MET A 300 16.51 18.34 23.97
C MET A 300 15.44 17.93 25.00
N ALA A 301 14.20 17.73 24.57
CA ALA A 301 13.10 17.24 25.39
C ALA A 301 12.99 15.70 25.41
N GLY A 302 13.95 14.98 24.81
CA GLY A 302 13.93 13.51 24.74
C GLY A 302 12.92 12.93 23.73
N VAL A 303 12.41 13.74 22.80
CA VAL A 303 11.43 13.35 21.79
C VAL A 303 12.10 13.21 20.42
N ASP A 304 12.06 12.02 19.83
CA ASP A 304 12.49 11.82 18.44
C ASP A 304 11.32 12.13 17.49
N SER A 305 11.30 13.36 16.97
CA SER A 305 10.29 13.83 16.02
C SER A 305 10.55 13.42 14.57
N THR A 306 11.66 12.73 14.30
CA THR A 306 12.03 12.30 12.95
C THR A 306 11.69 10.84 12.70
N LYS A 307 11.81 9.98 13.72
CA LYS A 307 11.52 8.55 13.62
C LYS A 307 10.04 8.26 13.84
N ASN A 308 9.50 7.33 13.05
CA ASN A 308 8.15 6.86 13.26
C ASN A 308 8.05 6.05 14.57
N ILE A 309 6.88 6.06 15.19
CA ILE A 309 6.62 5.25 16.38
C ILE A 309 6.65 3.74 16.02
N PRO A 310 6.94 2.84 16.97
CA PRO A 310 6.89 1.41 16.71
C PRO A 310 5.54 0.98 16.14
N ASN A 311 5.57 0.03 15.19
CA ASN A 311 4.40 -0.53 14.50
C ASN A 311 3.56 0.48 13.70
N ASP A 312 4.02 1.72 13.51
CA ASP A 312 3.30 2.68 12.68
C ASP A 312 2.98 2.10 11.29
N HIS A 313 1.86 2.54 10.75
CA HIS A 313 1.41 2.05 9.46
C HIS A 313 0.71 3.14 8.65
N VAL A 314 1.01 3.17 7.35
CA VAL A 314 0.37 4.05 6.39
C VAL A 314 -0.52 3.21 5.46
N ILE A 315 -1.79 3.59 5.37
CA ILE A 315 -2.75 2.96 4.46
C ILE A 315 -3.07 3.94 3.35
N LEU A 316 -2.84 3.53 2.11
CA LEU A 316 -3.16 4.31 0.93
C LEU A 316 -4.56 3.94 0.42
N ILE A 317 -5.43 4.93 0.29
CA ILE A 317 -6.67 4.82 -0.49
C ILE A 317 -6.43 5.52 -1.81
N LEU A 318 -6.23 4.74 -2.87
CA LEU A 318 -5.84 5.27 -4.19
C LEU A 318 -7.00 5.16 -5.16
N ASP A 319 -7.27 6.25 -5.86
CA ASP A 319 -8.20 6.24 -6.99
C ASP A 319 -7.70 5.40 -8.17
N LYS A 320 -8.55 5.29 -9.19
CA LYS A 320 -8.24 4.46 -10.37
C LYS A 320 -7.00 4.90 -11.15
N HIS A 321 -6.58 6.16 -11.04
CA HIS A 321 -5.47 6.73 -11.78
C HIS A 321 -4.13 6.46 -11.08
N LEU A 322 -4.13 6.34 -9.76
CA LEU A 322 -2.92 6.16 -8.95
C LEU A 322 -2.59 4.69 -8.64
N GLN A 323 -3.56 3.78 -8.74
CA GLN A 323 -3.37 2.35 -8.41
C GLN A 323 -2.26 1.66 -9.24
N MET A 324 -2.00 2.08 -10.48
CA MET A 324 -0.94 1.46 -11.28
C MET A 324 0.47 1.81 -10.80
N PHE A 325 0.65 2.93 -10.08
CA PHE A 325 1.97 3.37 -9.64
C PHE A 325 2.39 2.65 -8.36
N PRO A 326 3.64 2.20 -8.23
CA PRO A 326 4.16 1.59 -7.01
C PRO A 326 4.53 2.69 -5.98
N LEU A 327 3.55 3.44 -5.50
CA LEU A 327 3.77 4.60 -4.62
C LEU A 327 4.54 4.24 -3.34
N GLU A 328 4.38 3.01 -2.83
CA GLU A 328 5.12 2.49 -1.69
C GLU A 328 6.62 2.36 -1.94
N SER A 329 7.08 2.53 -3.18
CA SER A 329 8.49 2.57 -3.55
C SER A 329 9.02 3.98 -3.81
N MET A 330 8.20 5.04 -3.66
CA MET A 330 8.69 6.42 -3.63
C MET A 330 9.61 6.65 -2.43
N PRO A 331 10.63 7.52 -2.52
CA PRO A 331 11.57 7.78 -1.43
C PRO A 331 10.94 8.01 -0.06
N VAL A 332 9.87 8.81 0.04
CA VAL A 332 9.22 9.07 1.32
C VAL A 332 8.52 7.82 1.90
N LEU A 333 7.93 6.97 1.07
CA LEU A 333 7.13 5.80 1.49
C LEU A 333 7.94 4.50 1.58
N ARG A 334 9.02 4.37 0.81
CA ARG A 334 9.83 3.15 0.70
C ARG A 334 10.33 2.57 2.02
N PRO A 335 10.77 3.35 3.02
CA PRO A 335 11.19 2.80 4.31
C PRO A 335 10.03 2.52 5.28
N GLN A 336 8.81 2.92 4.93
CA GLN A 336 7.65 2.86 5.82
C GLN A 336 6.86 1.56 5.61
N SER A 337 6.06 1.19 6.60
CA SER A 337 5.06 0.13 6.48
C SER A 337 3.85 0.68 5.73
N VAL A 338 3.68 0.33 4.46
CA VAL A 338 2.63 0.90 3.58
C VAL A 338 1.80 -0.19 2.90
N SER A 339 0.49 -0.12 3.04
CA SER A 339 -0.50 -0.98 2.37
C SER A 339 -1.50 -0.15 1.58
N ARG A 340 -2.40 -0.82 0.85
CA ARG A 340 -3.47 -0.21 0.07
C ARG A 340 -4.83 -0.77 0.46
N LEU A 341 -5.86 0.05 0.35
CA LEU A 341 -7.24 -0.42 0.35
C LEU A 341 -8.04 0.31 -0.74
N PRO A 342 -9.06 -0.33 -1.34
CA PRO A 342 -9.85 0.31 -2.41
C PRO A 342 -10.62 1.56 -1.94
N CYS A 343 -11.21 1.51 -0.74
CA CYS A 343 -11.90 2.64 -0.12
C CYS A 343 -11.91 2.51 1.41
N LEU A 344 -12.42 3.54 2.09
CA LEU A 344 -12.50 3.59 3.55
C LEU A 344 -13.42 2.51 4.14
N SER A 345 -14.43 2.04 3.40
CA SER A 345 -15.34 1.00 3.87
C SER A 345 -14.62 -0.34 4.01
N PHE A 346 -13.73 -0.70 3.08
CA PHE A 346 -12.86 -1.88 3.25
C PHE A 346 -11.95 -1.75 4.49
N LEU A 347 -11.50 -0.55 4.82
CA LEU A 347 -10.68 -0.33 6.02
C LEU A 347 -11.49 -0.51 7.30
N ARG A 348 -12.66 0.14 7.39
CA ARG A 348 -13.61 -0.04 8.48
C ARG A 348 -13.92 -1.51 8.70
N ASP A 349 -14.22 -2.24 7.62
CA ASP A 349 -14.53 -3.68 7.69
C ASP A 349 -13.40 -4.48 8.34
N ARG A 350 -12.13 -4.19 8.01
CA ARG A 350 -10.98 -4.89 8.60
C ARG A 350 -10.67 -4.49 10.03
N ILE A 351 -10.90 -3.24 10.39
CA ILE A 351 -10.80 -2.78 11.78
C ILE A 351 -11.83 -3.50 12.64
N LEU A 352 -13.10 -3.50 12.20
CA LEU A 352 -14.18 -4.19 12.91
C LEU A 352 -13.95 -5.70 12.94
N TYR A 353 -13.54 -6.30 11.82
CA TYR A 353 -13.16 -7.72 11.78
C TYR A 353 -12.12 -8.05 12.84
N THR A 354 -11.08 -7.23 12.97
CA THR A 354 -10.01 -7.43 13.98
C THR A 354 -10.55 -7.34 15.40
N GLN A 355 -11.41 -6.36 15.69
CA GLN A 355 -12.04 -6.22 17.01
C GLN A 355 -12.89 -7.46 17.36
N TYR A 356 -13.75 -7.92 16.45
CA TYR A 356 -14.55 -9.13 16.64
C TYR A 356 -13.67 -10.39 16.73
N HIS A 357 -12.61 -10.46 15.91
CA HIS A 357 -11.70 -11.59 15.85
C HIS A 357 -10.89 -11.76 17.14
N ASN A 358 -10.38 -10.66 17.70
CA ASN A 358 -9.61 -10.70 18.94
C ASN A 358 -10.53 -10.89 20.17
N SER A 359 -11.79 -10.48 20.07
CA SER A 359 -12.81 -10.73 21.10
C SER A 359 -13.35 -12.17 21.11
N LYS A 360 -12.88 -13.07 20.23
CA LYS A 360 -13.31 -14.48 20.22
C LYS A 360 -13.07 -15.19 21.55
N GLU A 361 -12.02 -14.81 22.28
CA GLU A 361 -11.67 -15.36 23.59
C GLU A 361 -12.48 -14.72 24.75
N ALA A 362 -13.22 -13.65 24.47
CA ALA A 362 -14.06 -12.91 25.43
C ALA A 362 -15.56 -13.28 25.36
N TYR A 363 -15.93 -14.20 24.46
CA TYR A 363 -17.30 -14.73 24.34
C TYR A 363 -17.50 -15.94 25.30
N ASP A 364 -17.34 -15.71 26.60
CA ASP A 364 -17.90 -16.59 27.62
C ASP A 364 -19.38 -16.22 27.85
N ASP A 365 -20.17 -17.15 28.39
CA ASP A 365 -21.66 -17.14 28.53
C ASP A 365 -22.32 -15.87 29.13
N PHE A 366 -21.57 -14.84 29.51
CA PHE A 366 -22.04 -13.61 30.17
C PHE A 366 -21.92 -12.32 29.36
N GLY A 367 -21.55 -12.39 28.08
CA GLY A 367 -21.58 -11.25 27.16
C GLY A 367 -20.26 -10.48 27.03
N LEU A 368 -20.25 -9.54 26.09
CA LEU A 368 -19.07 -8.87 25.52
C LEU A 368 -18.22 -8.12 26.58
N THR A 369 -17.04 -8.64 26.92
CA THR A 369 -16.00 -7.82 27.58
C THR A 369 -15.22 -7.06 26.52
N THR A 370 -15.63 -5.82 26.23
CA THR A 370 -14.85 -4.92 25.36
C THR A 370 -13.59 -4.48 26.09
N THR A 371 -12.43 -5.02 25.73
CA THR A 371 -11.16 -4.35 26.06
C THR A 371 -11.08 -3.07 25.26
N SER A 372 -10.94 -1.92 25.93
CA SER A 372 -10.96 -0.59 25.31
C SER A 372 -9.72 -0.27 24.45
N GLU A 373 -8.68 -1.10 24.51
CA GLU A 373 -7.41 -0.89 23.80
C GLU A 373 -7.32 -1.76 22.55
N TRP A 374 -6.86 -1.15 21.45
CA TRP A 374 -6.66 -1.83 20.17
C TRP A 374 -5.56 -2.89 20.27
N THR A 375 -5.81 -4.05 19.67
CA THR A 375 -4.82 -5.11 19.46
C THR A 375 -4.72 -5.41 17.97
N ASP A 376 -3.50 -5.42 17.42
CA ASP A 376 -3.31 -5.70 16.00
C ASP A 376 -3.75 -7.13 15.65
N LEU A 377 -4.20 -7.33 14.41
CA LEU A 377 -4.64 -8.65 13.96
C LEU A 377 -3.46 -9.63 13.92
N THR A 378 -3.65 -10.76 14.58
CA THR A 378 -2.70 -11.86 14.55
C THR A 378 -3.31 -13.11 13.94
N VAL A 379 -2.47 -13.88 13.25
CA VAL A 379 -2.87 -15.14 12.61
C VAL A 379 -1.86 -16.25 12.93
N SER A 380 -2.32 -17.50 12.93
CA SER A 380 -1.47 -18.66 13.22
C SER A 380 -0.60 -19.02 12.03
N LYS A 381 0.72 -18.95 12.22
CA LYS A 381 1.70 -19.43 11.23
C LYS A 381 1.61 -20.94 10.96
N ARG A 382 0.99 -21.72 11.85
CA ARG A 382 0.80 -23.17 11.68
C ARG A 382 -0.38 -23.50 10.77
N SER A 383 -1.36 -22.59 10.66
CA SER A 383 -2.55 -22.79 9.84
C SER A 383 -2.37 -22.19 8.45
N ALA A 384 -1.56 -22.83 7.61
CA ALA A 384 -1.35 -22.41 6.23
C ALA A 384 -1.77 -23.49 5.22
N PHE A 385 -2.22 -23.04 4.04
CA PHE A 385 -2.38 -23.86 2.85
C PHE A 385 -1.54 -23.29 1.71
N TYR A 386 -0.81 -24.14 0.98
CA TYR A 386 0.01 -23.71 -0.15
C TYR A 386 -0.34 -24.40 -1.47
N VAL A 387 -0.23 -23.65 -2.56
CA VAL A 387 -0.29 -24.13 -3.95
C VAL A 387 1.02 -23.74 -4.59
N LEU A 388 1.86 -24.73 -4.91
CA LEU A 388 3.21 -24.53 -5.42
C LEU A 388 3.39 -25.18 -6.79
N ASN A 389 3.75 -24.36 -7.78
CA ASN A 389 3.99 -24.78 -9.16
C ASN A 389 2.83 -25.62 -9.75
N PRO A 390 1.56 -25.14 -9.74
CA PRO A 390 0.43 -25.94 -10.21
C PRO A 390 0.49 -26.27 -11.71
N GLY A 391 1.25 -25.50 -12.50
CA GLY A 391 1.47 -25.73 -13.94
C GLY A 391 2.66 -26.64 -14.27
N GLY A 392 3.50 -26.98 -13.30
CA GLY A 392 4.69 -27.82 -13.48
C GLY A 392 5.89 -27.13 -14.14
N ASP A 393 5.79 -25.87 -14.54
CA ASP A 393 6.81 -25.15 -15.29
C ASP A 393 7.74 -24.28 -14.42
N LEU A 394 7.36 -23.93 -13.20
CA LEU A 394 8.15 -23.14 -12.25
C LEU A 394 9.10 -24.00 -11.41
N LYS A 395 10.02 -24.70 -12.08
CA LYS A 395 10.93 -25.68 -11.46
C LYS A 395 11.89 -25.06 -10.44
N ASP A 396 12.40 -23.87 -10.71
CA ASP A 396 13.31 -23.17 -9.80
C ASP A 396 12.57 -22.74 -8.51
N THR A 397 11.36 -22.20 -8.64
CA THR A 397 10.49 -21.84 -7.51
C THR A 397 10.11 -23.06 -6.68
N GLN A 398 9.72 -24.16 -7.32
CA GLN A 398 9.44 -25.42 -6.63
C GLN A 398 10.65 -25.89 -5.83
N LYS A 399 11.83 -25.93 -6.46
CA LYS A 399 13.07 -26.34 -5.80
C LYS A 399 13.41 -25.49 -4.57
N GLU A 400 13.13 -24.19 -4.62
CA GLU A 400 13.41 -23.26 -3.52
C GLU A 400 12.44 -23.44 -2.33
N PHE A 401 11.15 -23.63 -2.58
CA PHE A 401 10.11 -23.60 -1.55
C PHE A 401 9.58 -24.97 -1.11
N GLU A 402 9.60 -26.00 -1.96
CA GLU A 402 9.08 -27.32 -1.63
C GLU A 402 9.70 -27.92 -0.35
N PRO A 403 11.03 -27.90 -0.14
CA PRO A 403 11.63 -28.41 1.09
C PRO A 403 11.22 -27.61 2.33
N ILE A 404 10.97 -26.31 2.17
CA ILE A 404 10.55 -25.41 3.24
C ILE A 404 9.11 -25.72 3.65
N PHE A 405 8.22 -25.85 2.67
CA PHE A 405 6.79 -26.04 2.89
C PHE A 405 6.50 -27.44 3.43
N LYS A 406 7.12 -28.49 2.88
CA LYS A 406 7.06 -29.85 3.43
C LYS A 406 7.72 -29.99 4.80
N GLY A 407 8.62 -29.07 5.14
CA GLY A 407 9.31 -29.04 6.43
C GLY A 407 8.42 -28.59 7.60
N VAL A 408 7.21 -28.09 7.33
CA VAL A 408 6.23 -27.68 8.35
C VAL A 408 5.04 -28.66 8.31
N PRO A 409 4.96 -29.64 9.24
CA PRO A 409 3.96 -30.70 9.19
C PRO A 409 2.50 -30.24 9.20
N GLU A 410 2.23 -29.06 9.77
CA GLU A 410 0.88 -28.51 9.89
C GLU A 410 0.37 -27.81 8.61
N TRP A 411 1.26 -27.60 7.63
CA TRP A 411 0.90 -26.97 6.37
C TRP A 411 0.41 -28.02 5.38
N ASP A 412 -0.82 -27.81 4.91
CA ASP A 412 -1.40 -28.61 3.83
C ASP A 412 -1.17 -27.91 2.49
N GLY A 413 -1.16 -28.65 1.38
CA GLY A 413 -0.98 -28.01 0.09
C GLY A 413 -0.92 -28.95 -1.10
N VAL A 414 -0.75 -28.34 -2.27
CA VAL A 414 -0.65 -29.01 -3.57
C VAL A 414 0.64 -28.57 -4.25
N ILE A 415 1.40 -29.53 -4.77
CA ILE A 415 2.67 -29.30 -5.46
C ILE A 415 2.59 -29.96 -6.85
N GLU A 416 3.07 -29.27 -7.88
CA GLU A 416 3.21 -29.81 -9.24
C GLU A 416 1.90 -30.41 -9.81
N SER A 417 0.76 -29.89 -9.34
CA SER A 417 -0.56 -30.35 -9.76
C SER A 417 -1.61 -29.25 -9.58
N MET A 418 -2.65 -29.29 -10.40
CA MET A 418 -3.74 -28.31 -10.32
C MET A 418 -4.63 -28.60 -9.10
N PRO A 419 -4.81 -27.63 -8.18
CA PRO A 419 -5.69 -27.80 -7.04
C PRO A 419 -7.15 -27.70 -7.48
N MET A 420 -8.03 -28.46 -6.84
CA MET A 420 -9.48 -28.34 -7.08
C MET A 420 -10.01 -27.00 -6.60
N GLU A 421 -10.93 -26.39 -7.35
CA GLU A 421 -11.57 -25.12 -6.95
C GLU A 421 -12.18 -25.20 -5.54
N LEU A 422 -12.83 -26.33 -5.22
CA LEU A 422 -13.44 -26.57 -3.92
C LEU A 422 -12.38 -26.66 -2.80
N GLN A 423 -11.23 -27.29 -3.06
CA GLN A 423 -10.12 -27.39 -2.12
C GLN A 423 -9.54 -26.00 -1.80
N CYS A 424 -9.34 -25.16 -2.81
CA CYS A 424 -8.92 -23.77 -2.61
C CYS A 424 -9.96 -22.96 -1.82
N LYS A 425 -11.25 -23.14 -2.14
CA LYS A 425 -12.35 -22.51 -1.40
C LYS A 425 -12.32 -22.85 0.09
N ASP A 426 -12.20 -24.14 0.40
CA ASP A 426 -12.10 -24.65 1.77
C ASP A 426 -10.86 -24.08 2.50
N ALA A 427 -9.71 -24.07 1.83
CA ALA A 427 -8.48 -23.52 2.37
C ALA A 427 -8.62 -22.02 2.69
N LEU A 428 -9.20 -21.22 1.79
CA LEU A 428 -9.42 -19.79 2.01
C LEU A 428 -10.36 -19.49 3.18
N GLN A 429 -11.31 -20.38 3.50
CA GLN A 429 -12.26 -20.19 4.60
C GLN A 429 -11.76 -20.75 5.94
N SER A 430 -11.02 -21.86 5.90
CA SER A 430 -10.62 -22.63 7.10
C SER A 430 -9.23 -22.29 7.60
N ARG A 431 -8.35 -21.74 6.75
CA ARG A 431 -6.97 -21.43 7.12
C ARG A 431 -6.77 -19.94 7.33
N ASP A 432 -5.83 -19.65 8.21
CA ASP A 432 -5.35 -18.30 8.46
C ASP A 432 -4.53 -17.72 7.30
N ILE A 433 -3.74 -18.57 6.62
CA ILE A 433 -2.81 -18.18 5.56
C ILE A 433 -3.01 -19.05 4.32
N TYR A 434 -3.19 -18.42 3.16
CA TYR A 434 -3.21 -19.06 1.85
C TYR A 434 -2.02 -18.57 1.01
N MET A 435 -1.25 -19.49 0.45
CA MET A 435 -0.02 -19.21 -0.27
C MET A 435 -0.10 -19.75 -1.69
N TYR A 436 0.00 -18.89 -2.68
CA TYR A 436 -0.03 -19.26 -4.09
C TYR A 436 1.27 -18.87 -4.78
N PHE A 437 1.96 -19.86 -5.36
CA PHE A 437 3.21 -19.73 -6.09
C PHE A 437 3.02 -20.33 -7.49
N GLY A 438 2.66 -19.47 -8.44
CA GLY A 438 2.21 -19.87 -9.76
C GLY A 438 2.03 -18.66 -10.68
N HIS A 439 1.45 -18.88 -11.86
CA HIS A 439 1.15 -17.80 -12.78
C HIS A 439 -0.05 -16.96 -12.34
N SER A 440 0.02 -15.64 -12.53
CA SER A 440 -1.07 -14.72 -12.20
C SER A 440 -1.56 -14.85 -10.75
N ALA A 441 -2.86 -14.76 -10.49
CA ALA A 441 -3.45 -14.79 -9.16
C ALA A 441 -4.21 -16.09 -8.86
N GLY A 442 -3.96 -17.16 -9.63
CA GLY A 442 -4.65 -18.45 -9.52
C GLY A 442 -6.01 -18.52 -10.23
N GLN A 443 -6.33 -17.52 -11.07
CA GLN A 443 -7.61 -17.48 -11.80
C GLN A 443 -7.82 -18.63 -12.80
N ALA A 444 -6.78 -19.41 -13.11
CA ALA A 444 -6.87 -20.56 -14.00
C ALA A 444 -7.66 -21.73 -13.38
N PHE A 445 -7.68 -21.86 -12.05
CA PHE A 445 -8.31 -22.98 -11.34
C PHE A 445 -9.34 -22.53 -10.30
N MET A 446 -9.45 -21.23 -10.01
CA MET A 446 -10.42 -20.68 -9.09
C MET A 446 -11.13 -19.50 -9.74
N ARG A 447 -12.47 -19.50 -9.75
CA ARG A 447 -13.23 -18.39 -10.35
C ARG A 447 -13.29 -17.23 -9.37
N GLY A 448 -13.17 -16.01 -9.88
CA GLY A 448 -13.27 -14.80 -9.06
C GLY A 448 -14.62 -14.67 -8.35
N THR A 449 -15.70 -15.13 -8.97
CA THR A 449 -17.05 -15.18 -8.36
C THR A 449 -17.10 -16.12 -7.16
N THR A 450 -16.42 -17.26 -7.22
CA THR A 450 -16.32 -18.21 -6.11
C THR A 450 -15.61 -17.58 -4.91
N VAL A 451 -14.48 -16.90 -5.14
CA VAL A 451 -13.74 -16.19 -4.09
C VAL A 451 -14.58 -15.08 -3.49
N ARG A 452 -15.16 -14.21 -4.32
CA ARG A 452 -15.94 -13.04 -3.88
C ARG A 452 -17.13 -13.38 -2.98
N GLN A 453 -17.71 -14.58 -3.16
CA GLN A 453 -18.87 -15.03 -2.38
C GLN A 453 -18.50 -15.68 -1.05
N LEU A 454 -17.21 -15.78 -0.72
CA LEU A 454 -16.79 -16.32 0.57
C LEU A 454 -17.21 -15.38 1.72
N PRO A 455 -17.70 -15.92 2.84
CA PRO A 455 -18.05 -15.13 4.02
C PRO A 455 -16.84 -14.62 4.80
N ASN A 456 -15.68 -15.26 4.60
CA ASN A 456 -14.38 -14.90 5.14
C ASN A 456 -13.28 -15.41 4.21
N CYS A 457 -12.10 -14.83 4.31
CA CYS A 457 -10.98 -15.22 3.47
C CYS A 457 -9.66 -15.10 4.24
N ALA A 458 -8.78 -16.09 4.04
CA ALA A 458 -7.44 -16.13 4.59
C ALA A 458 -6.59 -14.92 4.16
N VAL A 459 -5.53 -14.64 4.92
CA VAL A 459 -4.44 -13.78 4.46
C VAL A 459 -3.78 -14.47 3.27
N SER A 460 -3.76 -13.81 2.12
CA SER A 460 -3.41 -14.46 0.84
C SER A 460 -2.10 -13.92 0.27
N LEU A 461 -1.15 -14.80 -0.01
CA LEU A 461 0.10 -14.46 -0.70
C LEU A 461 0.01 -14.93 -2.16
N LEU A 462 -0.24 -14.02 -3.09
CA LEU A 462 -0.42 -14.30 -4.51
C LEU A 462 0.88 -14.03 -5.26
N MET A 463 1.85 -14.93 -5.11
CA MET A 463 3.20 -14.82 -5.67
C MET A 463 3.23 -15.29 -7.13
N GLY A 464 2.54 -14.54 -7.98
CA GLY A 464 2.56 -14.70 -9.42
C GLY A 464 2.65 -13.36 -10.15
N CYS A 465 3.06 -13.42 -11.41
CA CYS A 465 3.18 -12.26 -12.30
C CYS A 465 1.84 -11.53 -12.46
N SER A 466 1.82 -10.20 -12.30
CA SER A 466 0.62 -9.38 -12.47
C SER A 466 -0.59 -9.82 -11.61
N SER A 467 -0.37 -10.47 -10.46
CA SER A 467 -1.44 -10.95 -9.59
C SER A 467 -2.25 -9.83 -8.93
N GLY A 468 -1.66 -8.64 -8.80
CA GLY A 468 -2.23 -7.44 -8.20
C GLY A 468 -2.62 -6.38 -9.22
N ILE A 469 -2.56 -6.68 -10.52
CA ILE A 469 -2.92 -5.71 -11.56
C ILE A 469 -4.42 -5.39 -11.46
N MET A 470 -4.73 -4.11 -11.66
CA MET A 470 -6.09 -3.60 -11.72
C MET A 470 -6.24 -2.78 -13.00
N GLU A 471 -7.16 -3.17 -13.87
CA GLU A 471 -7.33 -2.59 -15.19
C GLU A 471 -8.51 -1.62 -15.23
N ALA A 472 -8.24 -0.44 -15.79
CA ALA A 472 -9.25 0.56 -16.08
C ALA A 472 -9.90 0.29 -17.44
N HIS A 473 -11.23 0.30 -17.47
CA HIS A 473 -12.02 0.14 -18.69
C HIS A 473 -12.76 1.45 -18.98
N GLY A 474 -12.03 2.49 -19.42
CA GLY A 474 -12.61 3.82 -19.63
C GLY A 474 -13.00 4.50 -18.31
N GLU A 475 -14.28 4.84 -18.17
CA GLU A 475 -14.78 5.57 -16.99
C GLU A 475 -15.13 4.65 -15.82
N PHE A 476 -15.34 3.35 -16.05
CA PHE A 476 -15.68 2.38 -15.03
C PHE A 476 -14.59 2.20 -13.97
N ASP A 477 -15.01 1.67 -12.81
CA ASP A 477 -14.10 1.28 -11.74
C ASP A 477 -13.08 0.24 -12.21
N LEU A 478 -11.97 0.20 -11.49
CA LEU A 478 -10.93 -0.77 -11.74
C LEU A 478 -11.43 -2.19 -11.50
N ASN A 479 -11.06 -3.10 -12.40
CA ASN A 479 -11.29 -4.52 -12.24
C ASN A 479 -9.95 -5.24 -12.14
N GLY A 480 -9.80 -6.08 -11.13
CA GLY A 480 -8.60 -6.88 -10.92
C GLY A 480 -8.93 -8.10 -10.09
N TYR A 481 -8.24 -9.21 -10.32
CA TYR A 481 -8.56 -10.47 -9.64
C TYR A 481 -8.38 -10.38 -8.12
N VAL A 482 -7.40 -9.59 -7.66
CA VAL A 482 -7.15 -9.29 -6.25
C VAL A 482 -8.35 -8.70 -5.52
N LEU A 483 -9.23 -7.96 -6.21
CA LEU A 483 -10.45 -7.39 -5.60
C LEU A 483 -11.40 -8.47 -5.11
N ASN A 484 -11.40 -9.68 -5.69
CA ASN A 484 -12.26 -10.76 -5.23
C ASN A 484 -11.88 -11.22 -3.82
N TYR A 485 -10.59 -11.28 -3.50
CA TYR A 485 -10.11 -11.59 -2.14
C TYR A 485 -10.44 -10.46 -1.15
N MET A 486 -10.34 -9.21 -1.60
CA MET A 486 -10.72 -8.06 -0.77
C MET A 486 -12.22 -8.06 -0.48
N LEU A 487 -13.07 -8.34 -1.48
CA LEU A 487 -14.52 -8.44 -1.28
C LEU A 487 -14.90 -9.63 -0.40
N ALA A 488 -14.14 -10.72 -0.48
CA ALA A 488 -14.28 -11.93 0.36
C ALA A 488 -13.89 -11.73 1.84
N GLY A 489 -13.45 -10.54 2.23
CA GLY A 489 -13.07 -10.29 3.62
C GLY A 489 -11.60 -10.58 3.96
N SER A 490 -10.72 -10.82 2.97
CA SER A 490 -9.30 -11.12 3.26
C SER A 490 -8.64 -9.96 4.04
N PRO A 491 -8.00 -10.21 5.20
CA PRO A 491 -7.36 -9.15 5.98
C PRO A 491 -6.19 -8.50 5.26
N ALA A 492 -5.42 -9.29 4.51
CA ALA A 492 -4.32 -8.81 3.69
C ALA A 492 -4.05 -9.75 2.51
N VAL A 493 -3.72 -9.16 1.36
CA VAL A 493 -3.35 -9.85 0.13
C VAL A 493 -2.05 -9.26 -0.41
N VAL A 494 -1.00 -10.07 -0.51
CA VAL A 494 0.24 -9.69 -1.18
C VAL A 494 0.14 -10.07 -2.66
N ALA A 495 0.44 -9.13 -3.55
CA ALA A 495 0.31 -9.33 -4.98
C ALA A 495 1.32 -8.48 -5.76
N ASN A 496 1.64 -8.87 -7.00
CA ASN A 496 2.56 -8.15 -7.87
C ASN A 496 1.81 -7.28 -8.89
N LEU A 497 2.21 -6.02 -9.04
CA LEU A 497 1.58 -5.07 -9.98
C LEU A 497 1.85 -5.37 -11.46
N TRP A 498 2.94 -6.06 -11.78
CA TRP A 498 3.35 -6.43 -13.14
C TRP A 498 4.16 -7.74 -13.13
N ASP A 499 4.67 -8.15 -14.29
CA ASP A 499 5.40 -9.40 -14.46
C ASP A 499 6.81 -9.33 -13.86
N VAL A 500 7.18 -10.40 -13.13
CA VAL A 500 8.45 -10.51 -12.39
C VAL A 500 9.20 -11.77 -12.81
N THR A 501 10.51 -11.83 -12.56
CA THR A 501 11.30 -13.03 -12.87
C THR A 501 11.43 -13.93 -11.64
N ASP A 502 11.17 -15.23 -11.83
CA ASP A 502 11.06 -16.27 -10.80
C ASP A 502 12.18 -16.19 -9.75
N ARG A 503 13.45 -16.32 -10.17
CA ARG A 503 14.60 -16.31 -9.23
C ARG A 503 14.70 -15.04 -8.38
N SER A 504 14.30 -13.89 -8.92
CA SER A 504 14.39 -12.62 -8.20
C SER A 504 13.23 -12.46 -7.23
N ILE A 505 12.01 -12.82 -7.64
CA ILE A 505 10.82 -12.74 -6.78
C ILE A 505 10.86 -13.82 -5.68
N ASP A 506 11.41 -15.00 -5.96
CA ASP A 506 11.59 -16.08 -4.99
C ASP A 506 12.52 -15.64 -3.86
N LYS A 507 13.64 -14.98 -4.20
CA LYS A 507 14.56 -14.42 -3.21
C LYS A 507 13.88 -13.37 -2.33
N LEU A 508 13.08 -12.48 -2.92
CA LEU A 508 12.30 -11.48 -2.20
C LEU A 508 11.32 -12.17 -1.25
N THR A 509 10.56 -13.12 -1.78
CA THR A 509 9.51 -13.85 -1.07
C THR A 509 10.08 -14.65 0.10
N LYS A 510 11.22 -15.32 -0.09
CA LYS A 510 11.89 -16.03 1.00
C LYS A 510 12.32 -15.09 2.12
N TYR A 511 12.89 -13.92 1.78
CA TYR A 511 13.23 -12.92 2.80
C TYR A 511 11.98 -12.37 3.48
N MET A 512 10.91 -12.10 2.74
CA MET A 512 9.63 -11.67 3.27
C MET A 512 9.05 -12.67 4.27
N LEU A 513 9.00 -13.96 3.92
CA LEU A 513 8.52 -15.02 4.80
C LEU A 513 9.40 -15.15 6.06
N HIS A 514 10.72 -14.98 5.94
CA HIS A 514 11.62 -14.93 7.09
C HIS A 514 11.34 -13.71 7.99
N SER A 515 11.28 -12.50 7.41
CA SER A 515 11.06 -11.25 8.16
C SER A 515 9.69 -11.24 8.85
N TRP A 516 8.64 -11.75 8.20
CA TRP A 516 7.31 -11.89 8.80
C TRP A 516 7.30 -12.92 9.95
N GLY A 517 8.15 -13.95 9.84
CA GLY A 517 8.30 -14.99 10.87
C GLY A 517 7.68 -16.34 10.52
N MET A 518 7.31 -16.54 9.26
CA MET A 518 6.85 -17.83 8.74
C MET A 518 7.97 -18.87 8.76
N LEU A 519 9.22 -18.42 8.59
CA LEU A 519 10.42 -19.25 8.65
C LEU A 519 11.14 -19.07 10.00
N LYS A 520 12.08 -19.98 10.34
CA LYS A 520 12.83 -19.93 11.61
C LYS A 520 13.45 -18.54 11.85
N LYS A 521 12.96 -17.82 12.85
CA LYS A 521 13.52 -16.53 13.30
C LYS A 521 14.84 -16.74 14.05
N LYS A 522 15.73 -15.74 13.99
CA LYS A 522 16.77 -15.56 15.02
C LYS A 522 16.10 -15.13 16.32
N SER A 523 16.55 -15.64 17.47
CA SER A 523 15.85 -15.56 18.77
C SER A 523 15.63 -14.15 19.35
N ASN A 524 16.09 -13.07 18.68
CA ASN A 524 16.07 -11.69 19.20
C ASN A 524 15.38 -10.68 18.28
N GLU A 525 14.70 -11.09 17.21
CA GLU A 525 14.03 -10.16 16.28
C GLU A 525 12.59 -9.85 16.74
N ALA A 526 12.27 -8.54 16.85
CA ALA A 526 10.92 -8.08 17.16
C ALA A 526 9.88 -8.62 16.15
N PRO A 527 8.63 -8.88 16.56
CA PRO A 527 7.56 -9.24 15.64
C PRO A 527 7.35 -8.13 14.61
N LYS A 528 7.19 -8.54 13.35
CA LYS A 528 6.92 -7.64 12.23
C LYS A 528 5.60 -8.02 11.60
N SER A 529 4.87 -7.04 11.11
CA SER A 529 3.69 -7.29 10.29
C SER A 529 4.10 -7.78 8.90
N LEU A 530 3.15 -8.39 8.19
CA LEU A 530 3.30 -8.76 6.78
C LEU A 530 3.72 -7.56 5.93
N VAL A 531 3.16 -6.38 6.22
CA VAL A 531 3.45 -5.16 5.46
C VAL A 531 4.87 -4.65 5.73
N GLN A 532 5.33 -4.69 6.98
CA GLN A 532 6.72 -4.38 7.33
C GLN A 532 7.68 -5.36 6.63
N ALA A 533 7.35 -6.65 6.65
CA ALA A 533 8.14 -7.68 5.98
C ALA A 533 8.26 -7.42 4.48
N VAL A 534 7.17 -7.09 3.79
CA VAL A 534 7.20 -6.71 2.36
C VAL A 534 8.08 -5.48 2.14
N SER A 535 7.91 -4.42 2.93
CA SER A 535 8.67 -3.17 2.80
C SER A 535 10.20 -3.39 2.89
N GLU A 536 10.65 -4.17 3.88
CA GLU A 536 12.07 -4.49 4.04
C GLU A 536 12.62 -5.43 2.96
N SER A 537 11.76 -6.24 2.34
CA SER A 537 12.14 -7.20 1.31
C SER A 537 12.45 -6.54 -0.04
N ARG A 538 11.92 -5.33 -0.30
CA ARG A 538 12.06 -4.63 -1.59
C ARG A 538 13.51 -4.43 -2.03
N ASN A 539 14.45 -4.31 -1.09
CA ASN A 539 15.87 -4.08 -1.36
C ASN A 539 16.70 -5.37 -1.46
N GLN A 540 16.09 -6.56 -1.35
CA GLN A 540 16.81 -7.84 -1.33
C GLN A 540 17.09 -8.39 -2.75
N CYS A 541 16.39 -7.87 -3.75
CA CYS A 541 16.60 -8.18 -5.16
C CYS A 541 17.73 -7.31 -5.76
N LYS A 542 18.38 -7.81 -6.80
CA LYS A 542 19.36 -7.02 -7.59
C LYS A 542 18.71 -5.80 -8.27
N LEU A 543 17.44 -5.93 -8.65
CA LEU A 543 16.63 -4.88 -9.26
C LEU A 543 15.62 -4.39 -8.21
N GLY A 544 16.03 -3.40 -7.42
CA GLY A 544 15.27 -2.93 -6.25
C GLY A 544 13.96 -2.23 -6.62
N TYR A 545 13.80 -1.78 -7.86
CA TYR A 545 12.59 -1.13 -8.35
C TYR A 545 11.86 -2.04 -9.34
N LEU A 546 12.52 -2.54 -10.38
CA LEU A 546 11.86 -3.33 -11.42
C LEU A 546 11.24 -4.63 -10.87
N ILE A 547 11.87 -5.22 -9.85
CA ILE A 547 11.32 -6.37 -9.10
C ILE A 547 10.86 -5.91 -7.72
N GLY A 548 11.71 -5.20 -6.97
CA GLY A 548 11.41 -4.85 -5.58
C GLY A 548 10.23 -3.90 -5.39
N ALA A 549 9.78 -3.18 -6.42
CA ALA A 549 8.60 -2.32 -6.35
C ALA A 549 7.31 -2.99 -6.83
N ALA A 550 7.37 -4.20 -7.41
CA ALA A 550 6.20 -4.91 -7.91
C ALA A 550 5.29 -5.40 -6.77
N PRO A 551 5.80 -5.95 -5.64
CA PRO A 551 4.96 -6.42 -4.54
C PRO A 551 4.29 -5.27 -3.78
N VAL A 552 2.97 -5.34 -3.71
CA VAL A 552 2.11 -4.47 -2.91
C VAL A 552 1.26 -5.32 -1.96
N VAL A 553 0.78 -4.70 -0.87
CA VAL A 553 -0.14 -5.33 0.07
C VAL A 553 -1.47 -4.61 0.03
N TYR A 554 -2.53 -5.31 -0.34
CA TYR A 554 -3.90 -4.84 -0.18
C TYR A 554 -4.45 -5.31 1.16
N GLY A 555 -4.87 -4.43 2.06
CA GLY A 555 -5.38 -4.83 3.38
C GLY A 555 -4.79 -4.03 4.54
N ILE A 556 -4.76 -4.66 5.72
CA ILE A 556 -4.21 -4.11 6.96
C ILE A 556 -2.94 -4.86 7.40
N PRO A 557 -2.13 -4.31 8.34
CA PRO A 557 -1.03 -5.05 8.96
C PRO A 557 -1.52 -6.32 9.65
N VAL A 558 -0.87 -7.45 9.35
CA VAL A 558 -1.14 -8.73 10.01
C VAL A 558 0.14 -9.29 10.62
N TYR A 559 0.07 -9.71 11.87
CA TYR A 559 1.17 -10.30 12.63
C TYR A 559 0.98 -11.81 12.79
N LEU A 560 2.05 -12.53 13.12
CA LEU A 560 1.98 -13.96 13.41
C LEU A 560 1.88 -14.18 14.92
N ASN A 561 0.98 -15.08 15.33
CA ASN A 561 0.89 -15.53 16.72
C ASN A 561 2.15 -16.29 17.13
N HIS A 562 2.65 -15.97 18.33
CA HIS A 562 3.85 -16.54 18.92
C HIS A 562 3.59 -17.73 19.87
N THR A 563 2.33 -18.16 20.00
CA THR A 563 1.97 -19.31 20.84
C THR A 563 2.74 -20.55 20.38
N GLN A 564 3.60 -21.03 21.28
CA GLN A 564 4.47 -22.19 21.10
C GLN A 564 3.65 -23.46 20.99
#